data_AF-A0A2E7BPA6-F1
#
_entry.id   AF-A0A2E7BPA6-F1
#
_cell.length_a   1.000
_cell.length_b   1.000
_cell.length_c   1.000
_cell.angle_alpha   90.00
_cell.angle_beta   90.00
_cell.angle_gamma   90.00
#
_symmetry.space_group_name_H-M   'P 1'
#
loop_
_entity.id
_entity.type
_entity.pdbx_description
1 polymer ?
#
loop_
_entity_poly.entity_id
_entity_poly.type
_entity_poly.pdbx_seq_one_letter_code
_entity_poly.pdbx_strand_id
1 'polypeptide(L)'
;MFPQAASISAVPRWSHRDPVEGGNPFPPGSCHEAWSKATKQALADLLALDAQLQLSAQVTLDPILYRTQMLDLAVKRFDTWVNRGCAVIGDKADLNEFKKWLTLYVDNWLVYAEATCPYIDMRDELEYRLRAKSQDWCSRGLLATQRIPVTGSGDSHIMKR
;
A
#
# COMPACT_ATOMS: atom_id res chain seq x y z
N MET A 1 6.71 -4.52 14.42
CA MET A 1 5.28 -4.74 14.66
C MET A 1 4.46 -3.68 13.93
N PHE A 2 3.73 -4.08 12.89
CA PHE A 2 2.79 -3.23 12.17
C PHE A 2 1.67 -2.76 13.13
N PRO A 3 1.43 -1.44 13.27
CA PRO A 3 0.57 -0.93 14.32
C PRO A 3 -0.90 -1.18 13.99
N GLN A 4 -1.66 -1.60 15.00
CA GLN A 4 -3.10 -1.82 14.89
C GLN A 4 -3.86 -0.56 14.42
N ALA A 5 -3.33 0.63 14.74
CA ALA A 5 -3.86 1.91 14.24
C ALA A 5 -3.83 2.01 12.71
N ALA A 6 -2.84 1.43 12.03
CA ALA A 6 -2.78 1.36 10.56
C ALA A 6 -3.82 0.39 9.97
N SER A 7 -4.18 -0.65 10.73
CA SER A 7 -5.25 -1.59 10.35
C SER A 7 -6.64 -0.99 10.53
N ILE A 8 -6.86 -0.19 11.58
CA ILE A 8 -8.17 0.42 11.88
C ILE A 8 -8.47 1.63 10.98
N SER A 9 -7.42 2.32 10.50
CA SER A 9 -7.57 3.53 9.70
C SER A 9 -7.87 3.28 8.22
N ALA A 10 -7.76 2.04 7.75
CA ALA A 10 -8.21 1.65 6.42
C ALA A 10 -9.75 1.67 6.41
N VAL A 11 -10.32 2.82 6.01
CA VAL A 11 -11.76 3.02 5.86
C VAL A 11 -12.13 3.41 4.42
N PRO A 12 -13.31 3.00 3.91
CA PRO A 12 -13.68 3.21 2.50
C PRO A 12 -13.64 4.68 2.05
N ARG A 13 -13.94 5.65 2.93
CA ARG A 13 -13.98 7.07 2.55
C ARG A 13 -12.62 7.66 2.17
N TRP A 14 -11.51 7.01 2.53
CA TRP A 14 -10.15 7.53 2.32
C TRP A 14 -9.21 6.58 1.57
N SER A 15 -9.69 5.43 1.13
CA SER A 15 -8.88 4.44 0.42
C SER A 15 -8.14 5.03 -0.79
N HIS A 16 -8.70 6.06 -1.44
CA HIS A 16 -8.05 6.78 -2.54
C HIS A 16 -7.08 7.91 -2.15
N ARG A 17 -7.08 8.40 -0.90
CA ARG A 17 -6.27 9.57 -0.46
C ARG A 17 -5.22 9.29 0.59
N ASP A 18 -5.53 8.47 1.58
CA ASP A 18 -4.58 7.92 2.54
C ASP A 18 -5.34 6.86 3.37
N PRO A 19 -5.00 5.57 3.25
CA PRO A 19 -5.65 4.52 4.03
C PRO A 19 -5.21 4.47 5.50
N VAL A 20 -4.28 5.33 5.93
CA VAL A 20 -3.85 5.46 7.33
C VAL A 20 -3.93 6.93 7.74
N GLU A 21 -5.16 7.39 7.99
CA GLU A 21 -5.40 8.74 8.51
C GLU A 21 -4.83 8.87 9.94
N GLY A 22 -4.34 10.06 10.30
CA GLY A 22 -3.75 10.33 11.62
C GLY A 22 -2.22 10.44 11.64
N GLY A 23 -1.58 10.37 10.47
CA GLY A 23 -0.14 10.60 10.33
C GLY A 23 0.69 9.33 10.51
N ASN A 24 1.86 9.44 11.13
CA ASN A 24 2.75 8.30 11.29
C ASN A 24 2.30 7.46 12.50
N PRO A 25 1.86 6.20 12.30
CA PRO A 25 1.36 5.37 13.39
C PRO A 25 2.48 4.73 14.21
N PHE A 26 3.75 4.92 13.82
CA PHE A 26 4.91 4.36 14.52
C PHE A 26 5.51 5.37 15.50
N PRO A 27 5.92 4.93 16.71
CA PRO A 27 6.68 5.78 17.63
C PRO A 27 8.05 6.14 17.02
N PRO A 28 8.69 7.25 17.45
CA PRO A 28 10.00 7.66 16.94
C PRO A 28 11.02 6.51 16.91
N GLY A 29 11.69 6.33 15.77
CA GLY A 29 12.61 5.23 15.50
C GLY A 29 12.72 4.89 14.01
N SER A 30 13.39 3.79 13.68
CA SER A 30 13.66 3.39 12.28
C SER A 30 12.40 3.19 11.44
N CYS A 31 11.37 2.53 12.01
CA CYS A 31 10.08 2.35 11.33
C CYS A 31 9.35 3.68 11.11
N HIS A 32 9.44 4.60 12.07
CA HIS A 32 8.87 5.93 11.93
C HIS A 32 9.55 6.69 10.79
N GLU A 33 10.88 6.70 10.73
CA GLU A 33 11.61 7.34 9.64
C GLU A 33 11.29 6.73 8.28
N ALA A 34 11.28 5.39 8.19
CA ALA A 34 10.94 4.66 6.98
C ALA A 34 9.51 4.99 6.50
N TRP A 35 8.53 4.96 7.41
CA TRP A 35 7.15 5.34 7.11
C TRP A 35 7.02 6.80 6.66
N SER A 36 7.66 7.73 7.37
CA SER A 36 7.64 9.16 7.04
C SER A 36 8.24 9.42 5.66
N LYS A 37 9.37 8.78 5.33
CA LYS A 37 9.99 8.87 4.01
C LYS A 37 9.08 8.29 2.93
N ALA A 38 8.52 7.10 3.16
CA ALA A 38 7.65 6.46 2.19
C ALA A 38 6.31 7.21 2.01
N THR A 39 5.82 7.88 3.06
CA THR A 39 4.65 8.78 2.97
C THR A 39 4.94 9.98 2.08
N LYS A 40 6.10 10.63 2.24
CA LYS A 40 6.50 11.74 1.35
C LYS A 40 6.58 11.29 -0.11
N GLN A 41 7.15 10.11 -0.36
CA GLN A 41 7.21 9.54 -1.71
C GLN A 41 5.80 9.26 -2.24
N ALA A 42 4.94 8.62 -1.45
CA ALA A 42 3.57 8.32 -1.85
C ALA A 42 2.79 9.59 -2.24
N LEU A 43 2.92 10.66 -1.47
CA LEU A 43 2.31 11.95 -1.78
C LEU A 43 2.84 12.55 -3.09
N ALA A 44 4.16 12.48 -3.32
CA ALA A 44 4.76 12.92 -4.57
C ALA A 44 4.26 12.11 -5.77
N ASP A 45 4.16 10.79 -5.62
CA ASP A 45 3.64 9.89 -6.66
C ASP A 45 2.18 10.19 -6.98
N LEU A 46 1.34 10.44 -5.96
CA LEU A 46 -0.06 10.84 -6.18
C LEU A 46 -0.18 12.17 -6.92
N LEU A 47 0.62 13.17 -6.55
CA LEU A 47 0.64 14.46 -7.27
C LEU A 47 1.04 14.27 -8.74
N ALA A 48 2.01 13.42 -9.01
CA ALA A 48 2.41 13.09 -10.37
C ALA A 48 1.31 12.35 -11.15
N LEU A 49 0.61 11.41 -10.50
CA LEU A 49 -0.54 10.72 -11.09
C LEU A 49 -1.68 11.68 -11.43
N ASP A 50 -2.00 12.60 -10.52
CA ASP A 50 -3.04 13.60 -10.74
C ASP A 50 -2.65 14.57 -11.86
N ALA A 51 -1.38 14.99 -11.94
CA ALA A 51 -0.87 15.80 -13.04
C ALA A 51 -0.93 15.06 -14.40
N GLN A 52 -0.55 13.78 -14.42
CA GLN A 52 -0.68 12.94 -15.62
C GLN A 52 -2.14 12.78 -16.04
N LEU A 53 -3.04 12.60 -15.09
CA LEU A 53 -4.47 12.54 -15.35
C LEU A 53 -4.95 13.86 -15.95
N GLN A 54 -4.56 15.01 -15.40
CA GLN A 54 -4.95 16.32 -15.97
C GLN A 54 -4.45 16.50 -17.42
N LEU A 55 -3.26 16.00 -17.74
CA LEU A 55 -2.70 16.07 -19.10
C LEU A 55 -3.35 15.09 -20.07
N SER A 56 -3.84 13.95 -19.59
CA SER A 56 -4.43 12.87 -20.39
C SER A 56 -5.96 12.82 -20.33
N ALA A 57 -6.58 13.63 -19.47
CA ALA A 57 -8.01 13.81 -19.34
C ALA A 57 -8.55 14.57 -20.54
N GLN A 58 -8.52 13.91 -21.70
CA GLN A 58 -9.64 14.07 -22.61
C GLN A 58 -10.85 13.54 -21.83
N VAL A 59 -11.80 14.43 -21.52
CA VAL A 59 -13.15 14.03 -21.10
C VAL A 59 -13.74 13.31 -22.30
N THR A 60 -13.37 12.05 -22.44
CA THR A 60 -13.82 11.20 -23.53
C THR A 60 -15.25 10.81 -23.20
N LEU A 61 -16.16 11.02 -24.15
CA LEU A 61 -17.51 10.48 -24.07
C LEU A 61 -17.52 8.97 -24.32
N ASP A 62 -16.38 8.37 -24.65
CA ASP A 62 -16.21 6.91 -24.79
C ASP A 62 -16.24 6.24 -23.40
N PRO A 63 -17.30 5.48 -23.08
CA PRO A 63 -17.43 4.84 -21.78
C PRO A 63 -16.37 3.76 -21.53
N ILE A 64 -15.86 3.10 -22.58
CA ILE A 64 -14.85 2.03 -22.46
C ILE A 64 -13.51 2.63 -22.08
N LEU A 65 -13.11 3.72 -22.75
CA LEU A 65 -11.87 4.42 -22.44
C LEU A 65 -11.91 5.03 -21.04
N TYR A 66 -13.02 5.67 -20.67
CA TYR A 66 -13.20 6.23 -19.33
C TYR A 66 -13.11 5.16 -18.24
N ARG A 67 -13.81 4.04 -18.41
CA ARG A 67 -13.73 2.89 -17.48
C ARG A 67 -12.31 2.37 -17.31
N THR A 68 -11.57 2.24 -18.41
CA THR A 68 -10.17 1.79 -18.39
C THR A 68 -9.28 2.75 -17.62
N GLN A 69 -9.43 4.06 -17.84
CA GLN A 69 -8.68 5.09 -17.12
C GLN A 69 -8.97 5.06 -15.60
N MET A 70 -10.24 4.86 -15.21
CA MET A 70 -10.63 4.75 -13.81
C MET A 70 -10.03 3.51 -13.12
N LEU A 71 -10.06 2.35 -13.79
CA LEU A 71 -9.41 1.13 -13.31
C LEU A 71 -7.91 1.32 -13.12
N ASP A 72 -7.23 1.89 -14.12
CA ASP A 72 -5.78 2.12 -14.06
C ASP A 72 -5.41 3.10 -12.94
N LEU A 73 -6.19 4.17 -12.77
CA LEU A 73 -5.97 5.13 -11.69
C LEU A 73 -6.16 4.48 -10.31
N ALA A 74 -7.21 3.68 -10.12
CA ALA A 74 -7.45 2.97 -8.87
C ALA A 74 -6.29 2.04 -8.52
N VAL A 75 -5.81 1.24 -9.49
CA VAL A 75 -4.66 0.34 -9.30
C VAL A 75 -3.38 1.11 -8.96
N LYS A 76 -3.11 2.22 -9.65
CA LYS A 76 -1.91 3.04 -9.38
C LYS A 76 -1.95 3.64 -7.98
N ARG A 77 -3.10 4.19 -7.56
CA ARG A 77 -3.28 4.73 -6.20
C ARG A 77 -3.17 3.64 -5.13
N PHE A 78 -3.71 2.46 -5.40
CA PHE A 78 -3.52 1.30 -4.53
C PHE A 78 -2.03 0.99 -4.36
N ASP A 79 -1.29 0.79 -5.46
CA ASP A 79 0.14 0.48 -5.44
C ASP A 79 0.96 1.52 -4.67
N THR A 80 0.67 2.81 -4.85
CA THR A 80 1.34 3.91 -4.14
C THR A 80 1.23 3.74 -2.62
N TRP A 81 0.03 3.46 -2.11
CA TRP A 81 -0.19 3.30 -0.67
C TRP A 81 0.33 1.97 -0.13
N VAL A 82 0.25 0.91 -0.92
CA VAL A 82 0.82 -0.39 -0.56
C VAL A 82 2.33 -0.32 -0.42
N ASN A 83 3.01 0.38 -1.33
CA ASN A 83 4.44 0.61 -1.28
C ASN A 83 4.88 1.30 0.03
N ARG A 84 4.07 2.25 0.55
CA ARG A 84 4.30 2.85 1.87
C ARG A 84 4.24 1.80 2.99
N GLY A 85 3.22 0.94 2.97
CA GLY A 85 3.09 -0.15 3.94
C GLY A 85 4.25 -1.15 3.90
N CYS A 86 4.83 -1.41 2.73
CA CYS A 86 5.99 -2.28 2.58
C CYS A 86 7.26 -1.72 3.23
N ALA A 87 7.42 -0.40 3.32
CA ALA A 87 8.64 0.23 3.81
C ALA A 87 8.97 -0.09 5.28
N VAL A 88 8.00 -0.63 6.03
CA VAL A 88 8.10 -0.91 7.46
C VAL A 88 8.02 -2.40 7.79
N ILE A 89 8.04 -3.29 6.78
CA ILE A 89 8.03 -4.74 7.01
C ILE A 89 9.45 -5.17 7.41
N GLY A 90 9.64 -5.44 8.71
CA GLY A 90 10.93 -5.91 9.24
C GLY A 90 11.05 -7.43 9.31
N ASP A 91 9.96 -8.14 9.54
CA ASP A 91 9.99 -9.59 9.78
C ASP A 91 8.73 -10.32 9.27
N LYS A 92 8.65 -11.62 9.55
CA LYS A 92 7.51 -12.47 9.16
C LYS A 92 6.20 -12.08 9.88
N ALA A 93 6.27 -11.58 11.11
CA ALA A 93 5.09 -11.15 11.84
C ALA A 93 4.51 -9.87 11.22
N ASP A 94 5.38 -8.90 10.90
CA ASP A 94 5.00 -7.69 10.16
C ASP A 94 4.40 -8.03 8.79
N LEU A 95 4.98 -8.99 8.07
CA LEU A 95 4.44 -9.45 6.79
C LEU A 95 3.04 -10.07 6.93
N ASN A 96 2.78 -10.81 8.00
CA ASN A 96 1.47 -11.41 8.23
C ASN A 96 0.41 -10.34 8.55
N GLU A 97 0.75 -9.31 9.33
CA GLU A 97 -0.15 -8.19 9.57
C GLU A 97 -0.39 -7.37 8.30
N PHE A 98 0.67 -7.14 7.51
CA PHE A 98 0.55 -6.48 6.22
C PHE A 98 -0.36 -7.23 5.23
N LYS A 99 -0.33 -8.57 5.21
CA LYS A 99 -1.26 -9.40 4.41
C LYS A 99 -2.73 -9.21 4.81
N LYS A 100 -3.00 -9.14 6.12
CA LYS A 100 -4.35 -8.88 6.63
C LYS A 100 -4.81 -7.47 6.25
N TRP A 101 -3.93 -6.49 6.43
CA TRP A 101 -4.17 -5.10 6.03
C TRP A 101 -4.47 -4.99 4.53
N LEU A 102 -3.70 -5.66 3.67
CA LEU A 102 -3.93 -5.67 2.23
C LEU A 102 -5.30 -6.25 1.86
N THR A 103 -5.72 -7.34 2.51
CA THR A 103 -7.03 -7.94 2.28
C THR A 103 -8.15 -6.93 2.59
N LEU A 104 -8.09 -6.31 3.77
CA LEU A 104 -9.03 -5.28 4.19
C LEU A 104 -8.99 -4.06 3.25
N TYR A 105 -7.80 -3.68 2.80
CA TYR A 105 -7.64 -2.53 1.91
C TYR A 105 -8.25 -2.76 0.53
N VAL A 106 -8.12 -3.97 -0.03
CA VAL A 106 -8.83 -4.35 -1.26
C VAL A 106 -10.34 -4.24 -1.06
N ASP A 107 -10.89 -4.83 0.00
CA ASP A 107 -12.33 -4.80 0.26
C ASP A 107 -12.85 -3.36 0.40
N ASN A 108 -12.09 -2.49 1.09
CA ASN A 108 -12.41 -1.06 1.21
C ASN A 108 -12.36 -0.30 -0.12
N TRP A 109 -11.45 -0.67 -1.04
CA TRP A 109 -11.40 -0.09 -2.38
C TRP A 109 -12.63 -0.44 -3.19
N LEU A 110 -13.14 -1.67 -3.08
CA LEU A 110 -14.34 -2.10 -3.79
C LEU A 110 -15.58 -1.34 -3.30
N VAL A 111 -15.73 -1.21 -1.97
CA VAL A 111 -16.82 -0.40 -1.39
C VAL A 111 -16.75 1.06 -1.85
N TYR A 112 -15.55 1.63 -1.87
CA TYR A 112 -15.34 3.00 -2.37
C TYR A 112 -15.68 3.16 -3.85
N ALA A 113 -15.22 2.23 -4.69
CA ALA A 113 -15.48 2.23 -6.12
C ALA A 113 -16.98 2.17 -6.42
N GLU A 114 -17.71 1.27 -5.75
CA GLU A 114 -19.17 1.18 -5.88
C GLU A 114 -19.88 2.48 -5.48
N ALA A 115 -19.44 3.11 -4.39
CA ALA A 115 -20.07 4.34 -3.91
C ALA A 115 -19.81 5.56 -4.81
N THR A 116 -18.62 5.63 -5.44
CA THR A 116 -18.20 6.81 -6.22
C THR A 116 -18.43 6.68 -7.72
N CYS A 117 -18.52 5.45 -8.23
CA CYS A 117 -18.73 5.17 -9.64
C CYS A 117 -19.89 4.18 -9.86
N PRO A 118 -21.11 4.46 -9.36
CA PRO A 118 -22.21 3.49 -9.33
C PRO A 118 -22.72 3.08 -10.72
N TYR A 119 -22.41 3.85 -11.77
CA TYR A 119 -22.83 3.59 -13.15
C TYR A 119 -21.73 2.98 -14.02
N ILE A 120 -20.55 2.70 -13.46
CA ILE A 120 -19.44 2.07 -14.18
C ILE A 120 -19.34 0.62 -13.72
N ASP A 121 -19.60 -0.33 -14.62
CA ASP A 121 -19.45 -1.76 -14.34
C ASP A 121 -17.96 -2.16 -14.31
N MET A 122 -17.29 -1.91 -13.18
CA MET A 122 -15.85 -2.15 -13.03
C MET A 122 -15.48 -2.98 -11.80
N ARG A 123 -16.46 -3.45 -11.02
CA ARG A 123 -16.23 -4.11 -9.73
C ARG A 123 -15.36 -5.36 -9.88
N ASP A 124 -15.79 -6.32 -10.69
CA ASP A 124 -15.13 -7.63 -10.80
C ASP A 124 -13.70 -7.49 -11.35
N GLU A 125 -13.52 -6.61 -12.32
CA GLU A 125 -12.20 -6.34 -12.90
C GLU A 125 -11.29 -5.60 -11.93
N LEU A 126 -11.82 -4.62 -11.18
CA LEU A 126 -11.07 -3.94 -10.13
C LEU A 126 -10.66 -4.93 -9.05
N GLU A 127 -11.57 -5.78 -8.58
CA GLU A 127 -11.29 -6.83 -7.60
C GLU A 127 -10.18 -7.76 -8.08
N TYR A 128 -10.29 -8.28 -9.30
CA TYR A 128 -9.26 -9.13 -9.89
C TYR A 128 -7.88 -8.45 -9.88
N ARG A 129 -7.81 -7.21 -10.40
CA ARG A 129 -6.55 -6.45 -10.49
C ARG A 129 -5.96 -6.15 -9.11
N LEU A 130 -6.77 -5.72 -8.14
CA LEU A 130 -6.30 -5.39 -6.79
C LEU A 130 -5.86 -6.63 -6.01
N ARG A 131 -6.57 -7.76 -6.14
CA ARG A 131 -6.16 -9.03 -5.52
C ARG A 131 -4.85 -9.55 -6.12
N ALA A 132 -4.67 -9.46 -7.43
CA ALA A 132 -3.40 -9.81 -8.09
C ALA A 132 -2.25 -8.94 -7.56
N LYS A 133 -2.45 -7.61 -7.49
CA LYS A 133 -1.45 -6.70 -6.90
C LYS A 133 -1.13 -7.00 -5.45
N SER A 134 -2.14 -7.29 -4.64
CA SER A 134 -1.94 -7.71 -3.25
C SER A 134 -1.01 -8.93 -3.15
N GLN A 135 -1.21 -9.94 -4.01
CA GLN A 135 -0.35 -11.14 -4.04
C GLN A 135 1.08 -10.81 -4.47
N ASP A 136 1.26 -9.96 -5.48
CA ASP A 136 2.58 -9.49 -5.93
C ASP A 136 3.33 -8.78 -4.79
N TRP A 137 2.66 -7.88 -4.07
CA TRP A 137 3.25 -7.15 -2.95
C TRP A 137 3.59 -8.06 -1.76
N CYS A 138 2.76 -9.06 -1.48
CA CYS A 138 3.07 -10.06 -0.46
C CYS A 138 4.34 -10.84 -0.81
N SER A 139 4.53 -11.18 -2.08
CA SER A 139 5.71 -11.89 -2.57
C SER A 139 6.98 -11.01 -2.46
N ARG A 140 6.86 -9.72 -2.76
CA ARG A 140 7.95 -8.74 -2.58
C ARG A 140 8.33 -8.55 -1.12
N GLY A 141 7.34 -8.44 -0.23
CA GLY A 141 7.56 -8.36 1.21
C GLY A 141 8.26 -9.60 1.75
N LEU A 142 7.88 -10.79 1.28
CA LEU A 142 8.55 -12.04 1.64
C LEU A 142 10.04 -12.02 1.26
N LEU A 143 10.38 -11.60 0.04
CA LEU A 143 11.78 -11.48 -0.40
C LEU A 143 12.57 -10.47 0.44
N ALA A 144 11.94 -9.38 0.88
CA ALA A 144 12.58 -8.40 1.76
C ALA A 144 12.92 -8.99 3.14
N THR A 145 12.00 -9.77 3.73
CA THR A 145 12.23 -10.41 5.04
C THR A 145 13.31 -11.49 5.03
N GLN A 146 13.58 -12.11 3.88
CA GLN A 146 14.62 -13.15 3.73
C GLN A 146 16.04 -12.59 3.61
N ARG A 147 16.21 -11.29 3.35
CA ARG A 147 17.51 -10.65 3.13
C ARG A 147 18.16 -10.09 4.41
N ILE A 148 17.47 -10.13 5.54
CA ILE A 148 18.04 -9.64 6.81
C ILE A 148 18.94 -10.76 7.39
N PRO A 149 20.27 -10.55 7.48
CA PRO A 149 21.14 -11.52 8.12
C PRO A 149 20.77 -11.58 9.59
N VAL A 150 20.57 -12.79 10.12
CA VAL A 150 20.54 -13.01 11.57
C VAL A 150 21.93 -12.65 12.07
N THR A 151 22.11 -11.45 12.63
CA THR A 151 23.34 -11.11 13.35
C THR A 151 23.37 -11.99 14.58
N GLY A 152 24.04 -13.13 14.45
CA GLY A 152 24.30 -14.07 15.53
C GLY A 152 24.98 -13.37 16.69
N SER A 153 24.36 -13.53 17.84
CA SER A 153 24.85 -13.24 19.18
C SER A 153 26.33 -13.61 19.32
N GLY A 154 27.10 -12.71 19.93
CA GLY A 154 28.52 -12.90 20.18
C GLY A 154 28.80 -14.06 21.13
N ASP A 155 29.87 -14.78 20.83
CA ASP A 155 30.67 -15.48 21.83
C ASP A 155 32.06 -14.85 21.85
N SER A 156 32.27 -13.98 22.83
CA SER A 156 33.59 -13.56 23.26
C SER A 156 34.22 -14.70 24.06
N HIS A 157 35.03 -15.54 23.41
CA HIS A 157 35.97 -16.40 24.12
C HIS A 157 37.33 -15.70 24.18
N ILE A 158 37.50 -14.89 25.24
CA ILE A 158 38.82 -14.49 25.73
C ILE A 158 39.41 -15.72 26.42
N MET A 159 40.37 -16.37 25.77
CA MET A 159 41.26 -17.31 26.44
C MET A 159 42.62 -16.64 26.63
N LYS A 160 42.82 -16.10 27.83
CA LYS A 160 44.16 -15.83 28.37
C LYS A 160 44.67 -17.12 28.99
N ARG A 161 45.78 -17.65 28.47
CA ARG A 161 46.99 -18.00 29.23
C ARG A 161 48.06 -18.52 28.27
#